data_AF-A0A1B3LV19-F1
#
_entry.id   AF-A0A1B3LV19-F1
#
_cell.length_a   1.000
_cell.length_b   1.000
_cell.length_c   1.000
_cell.angle_alpha   90.00
_cell.angle_beta   90.00
_cell.angle_gamma   90.00
#
_symmetry.space_group_name_H-M   'P 1'
#
loop_
_entity.id
_entity.type
_entity.pdbx_description
1 polymer ?
#
loop_
_entity_poly.entity_id
_entity_poly.type
_entity_poly.pdbx_seq_one_letter_code
_entity_poly.pdbx_strand_id
1 'polypeptide(L)'
;MPVLMPVLMAVGWAVGSWRQPELLHALVDTPWAMHQPEPQWPSFNQGGVWLAGIGLAAAQIPLTFGNAILGIVAETLRLFPGVPLDENRAARGTGLMNLLAGGLGAPPMCFGAGGMAAQVACGARTGRAPILLGSVLLLAGLFVSGQLTALLSLLPTGTLGAMLFVAGFSLTIGTAGSSRDKEARAVLLTTAAESVWNAGVGVVVGVVLEAWLRSKLLRI
;
A
#
# COMPACT_ATOMS: atom_id res chain seq x y z
N MET A 1 9.78 -3.99 -16.67
CA MET A 1 8.95 -3.33 -15.64
C MET A 1 9.70 -2.32 -14.75
N PRO A 2 10.93 -2.56 -14.23
CA PRO A 2 11.51 -1.66 -13.22
C PRO A 2 11.82 -0.24 -13.73
N VAL A 3 12.03 -0.07 -15.04
CA VAL A 3 12.30 1.24 -15.67
C VAL A 3 11.02 2.02 -15.98
N LEU A 4 9.86 1.36 -16.08
CA LEU A 4 8.61 2.00 -16.52
C LEU A 4 8.09 2.99 -15.48
N MET A 5 8.17 2.67 -14.18
CA MET A 5 7.71 3.56 -13.11
C MET A 5 8.51 4.88 -13.05
N PRO A 6 9.86 4.87 -13.02
CA PRO A 6 10.65 6.10 -13.12
C PRO A 6 10.36 6.91 -14.38
N VAL A 7 10.16 6.26 -15.53
CA VAL A 7 9.84 6.94 -16.78
C VAL A 7 8.47 7.62 -16.70
N LEU A 8 7.44 6.94 -16.19
CA LEU A 8 6.11 7.55 -16.00
C LEU A 8 6.18 8.74 -15.05
N MET A 9 6.94 8.64 -13.96
CA MET A 9 7.15 9.73 -13.02
C MET A 9 7.83 10.94 -13.71
N ALA A 10 8.92 10.70 -14.43
CA ALA A 10 9.66 11.75 -15.13
C ALA A 10 8.80 12.45 -16.21
N VAL A 11 8.05 11.67 -16.99
CA VAL A 11 7.09 12.19 -17.97
C VAL A 11 5.99 12.99 -17.27
N GLY A 12 5.47 12.51 -16.14
CA GLY A 12 4.48 13.21 -15.34
C GLY A 12 4.97 14.58 -14.89
N TRP A 13 6.17 14.65 -14.31
CA TRP A 13 6.76 15.91 -13.92
C TRP A 13 7.06 16.82 -15.11
N ALA A 14 7.53 16.30 -16.25
CA ALA A 14 7.76 17.12 -17.44
C ALA A 14 6.45 17.74 -17.96
N VAL A 15 5.38 16.95 -18.05
CA VAL A 15 4.05 17.42 -18.48
C VAL A 15 3.46 18.40 -17.46
N GLY A 16 3.60 18.11 -16.17
CA GLY A 16 3.18 19.00 -15.08
C GLY A 16 3.86 20.35 -15.14
N SER A 17 5.18 20.33 -15.26
CA SER A 17 6.03 21.52 -15.39
C SER A 17 5.66 22.37 -16.60
N TRP A 18 5.30 21.73 -17.72
CA TRP A 18 4.85 22.43 -18.93
C TRP A 18 3.45 23.04 -18.79
N ARG A 19 2.54 22.37 -18.06
CA ARG A 19 1.16 22.83 -17.86
C ARG A 19 1.01 23.88 -16.77
N GLN A 20 1.86 23.83 -15.75
CA GLN A 20 1.77 24.66 -14.55
C GLN A 20 3.14 25.25 -14.19
N PRO A 21 3.72 26.11 -15.06
CA PRO A 21 5.02 26.73 -14.80
C PRO A 21 5.03 27.57 -13.51
N GLU A 22 3.88 28.10 -13.09
CA GLU A 22 3.72 28.82 -11.83
C GLU A 22 4.05 27.97 -10.58
N LEU A 23 3.80 26.65 -10.63
CA LEU A 23 4.16 25.75 -9.53
C LEU A 23 5.68 25.53 -9.44
N LEU A 24 6.42 25.70 -10.55
CA LEU A 24 7.89 25.66 -10.52
C LEU A 24 8.46 26.87 -9.78
N HIS A 25 7.85 28.04 -9.97
CA HIS A 25 8.20 29.23 -9.21
C HIS A 25 7.84 29.05 -7.73
N ALA A 26 6.63 28.53 -7.45
CA ALA A 26 6.23 28.21 -6.09
C ALA A 26 7.20 27.21 -5.40
N LEU A 27 7.74 26.23 -6.11
CA LEU A 27 8.73 25.29 -5.56
C LEU A 27 10.01 25.98 -5.07
N VAL A 28 10.47 27.00 -5.79
CA VAL A 28 11.69 27.75 -5.47
C VAL A 28 11.42 28.79 -4.38
N ASP A 29 10.27 29.45 -4.46
CA ASP A 29 9.91 30.57 -3.59
C ASP A 29 9.31 30.13 -2.25
N THR A 30 8.86 28.88 -2.13
CA THR A 30 8.34 28.36 -0.86
C THR A 30 9.49 28.32 0.16
N PRO A 31 9.40 29.04 1.29
CA PRO A 31 10.43 29.02 2.30
C PRO A 31 10.44 27.68 3.03
N TRP A 32 11.59 27.35 3.61
CA TRP A 32 11.68 26.22 4.54
C TRP A 32 10.99 26.64 5.82
N ALA A 33 9.89 25.97 6.13
CA ALA A 33 9.08 26.27 7.30
C ALA A 33 8.87 24.98 8.08
N MET A 34 9.07 25.05 9.40
CA MET A 34 8.76 23.93 10.25
C MET A 34 7.24 23.76 10.32
N HIS A 35 6.71 22.71 9.71
CA HIS A 35 5.32 22.30 9.83
C HIS A 35 5.20 21.24 10.92
N GLN A 36 4.50 21.59 11.99
CA GLN A 36 4.23 20.62 13.05
C GLN A 36 3.06 19.72 12.60
N PRO A 37 3.14 18.40 12.81
CA PRO A 37 2.00 17.53 12.56
C PRO A 37 0.84 17.94 13.46
N GLU A 38 -0.32 18.20 12.89
CA GLU A 38 -1.54 18.46 13.63
C GLU A 38 -2.13 17.10 14.06
N PRO A 39 -2.15 16.75 15.37
CA PRO A 39 -2.67 15.47 15.80
C PRO A 39 -4.17 15.41 15.53
N GLN A 40 -4.60 14.54 14.61
CA GLN A 40 -6.01 14.34 14.32
C GLN A 40 -6.55 13.17 15.12
N TRP A 41 -7.08 13.46 16.31
CA TRP A 41 -7.67 12.43 17.15
C TRP A 41 -9.06 12.06 16.61
N PRO A 42 -9.35 10.77 16.44
CA PRO A 42 -10.67 10.35 15.97
C PRO A 42 -11.74 10.73 16.98
N SER A 43 -12.87 11.26 16.51
CA SER A 43 -14.04 11.43 17.38
C SER A 43 -14.57 10.03 17.74
N PHE A 44 -14.55 9.68 19.02
CA PHE A 44 -15.09 8.43 19.53
C PHE A 44 -16.62 8.51 19.63
N ASN A 45 -17.28 8.62 18.48
CA ASN A 45 -18.72 8.51 18.38
C ASN A 45 -19.10 7.11 17.89
N GLN A 46 -20.25 6.61 18.34
CA GLN A 46 -20.67 5.22 18.07
C GLN A 46 -20.79 4.93 16.57
N GLY A 47 -21.31 5.87 15.78
CA GLY A 47 -21.45 5.71 14.32
C GLY A 47 -20.11 5.61 13.60
N GLY A 48 -19.13 6.43 14.00
CA GLY A 48 -17.77 6.42 13.48
C GLY A 48 -17.02 5.14 13.83
N VAL A 49 -17.22 4.62 15.05
CA VAL A 49 -16.66 3.33 15.47
C VAL A 49 -17.24 2.18 14.65
N TRP A 50 -18.56 2.17 14.41
CA TRP A 50 -19.19 1.16 13.56
C TRP A 50 -18.74 1.25 12.10
N LEU A 51 -18.65 2.46 11.55
CA LEU A 51 -18.14 2.67 10.18
C LEU A 51 -16.68 2.22 10.04
N ALA A 52 -15.84 2.55 11.03
CA ALA A 52 -14.44 2.12 11.04
C ALA A 52 -14.31 0.59 11.22
N GLY A 53 -15.07 0.00 12.15
CA GLY A 53 -15.01 -1.43 12.45
C GLY A 53 -15.62 -2.32 11.37
N ILE A 54 -16.77 -1.96 10.83
CA ILE A 54 -17.48 -2.77 9.82
C ILE A 54 -17.03 -2.37 8.41
N GLY A 55 -16.93 -1.07 8.12
CA GLY A 55 -16.64 -0.58 6.77
C GLY A 55 -15.16 -0.72 6.40
N LEU A 56 -14.27 -0.19 7.23
CA LEU A 56 -12.84 -0.12 6.91
C LEU A 56 -12.08 -1.37 7.36
N ALA A 57 -12.29 -1.82 8.61
CA ALA A 57 -11.51 -2.94 9.14
C ALA A 57 -11.85 -4.28 8.46
N ALA A 58 -13.12 -4.52 8.09
CA ALA A 58 -13.51 -5.76 7.42
C ALA A 58 -12.80 -5.97 6.07
N ALA A 59 -12.70 -4.91 5.25
CA ALA A 59 -11.95 -4.95 3.99
C ALA A 59 -10.42 -5.00 4.23
N GLN A 60 -9.94 -4.35 5.29
CA GLN A 60 -8.52 -4.24 5.59
C GLN A 60 -7.93 -5.52 6.21
N ILE A 61 -8.71 -6.33 6.94
CA ILE A 61 -8.23 -7.56 7.58
C ILE A 61 -7.59 -8.53 6.55
N PRO A 62 -8.27 -8.91 5.45
CA PRO A 62 -7.69 -9.80 4.44
C PRO A 62 -6.48 -9.19 3.74
N LEU A 63 -6.52 -7.89 3.43
CA LEU A 63 -5.42 -7.18 2.78
C LEU A 63 -4.16 -7.15 3.66
N THR A 64 -4.33 -6.79 4.94
CA THR A 64 -3.24 -6.78 5.92
C THR A 64 -2.73 -8.19 6.19
N PHE A 65 -3.62 -9.17 6.31
CA PHE A 65 -3.22 -10.56 6.52
C PHE A 65 -2.40 -11.11 5.35
N GLY A 66 -2.87 -10.92 4.11
CA GLY A 66 -2.17 -11.38 2.93
C GLY A 66 -0.85 -10.66 2.69
N ASN A 67 -0.87 -9.33 2.63
CA ASN A 67 0.31 -8.55 2.23
C ASN A 67 1.31 -8.34 3.39
N ALA A 68 0.81 -7.98 4.57
CA ALA A 68 1.63 -7.49 5.68
C ALA A 68 1.84 -8.49 6.82
N ILE A 69 1.28 -9.69 6.71
CA ILE A 69 1.59 -10.81 7.60
C ILE A 69 2.20 -11.94 6.78
N LEU A 70 1.45 -12.57 5.88
CA LEU A 70 1.97 -13.71 5.10
C LEU A 70 3.05 -13.29 4.10
N GLY A 71 2.77 -12.26 3.29
CA GLY A 71 3.68 -11.79 2.24
C GLY A 71 5.02 -11.30 2.79
N ILE A 72 4.98 -10.53 3.88
CA ILE A 72 6.21 -10.02 4.51
C ILE A 72 7.04 -11.15 5.15
N VAL A 73 6.40 -12.12 5.81
CA VAL A 73 7.10 -13.27 6.42
C VAL A 73 7.75 -14.10 5.32
N ALA A 74 6.99 -14.47 4.30
CA ALA A 74 7.48 -15.27 3.18
C ALA A 74 8.65 -14.58 2.45
N GLU A 75 8.54 -13.29 2.14
CA GLU A 75 9.59 -12.56 1.44
C GLU A 75 10.82 -12.33 2.34
N THR A 76 10.61 -12.07 3.63
CA THR A 76 11.74 -11.91 4.58
C THR A 76 12.52 -13.22 4.72
N LEU A 77 11.84 -14.36 4.88
CA LEU A 77 12.51 -15.66 5.00
C LEU A 77 13.19 -16.08 3.68
N ARG A 78 12.63 -15.68 2.54
CA ARG A 78 13.24 -15.88 1.22
C ARG A 78 14.52 -15.07 1.03
N LEU A 79 14.52 -13.80 1.43
CA LEU A 79 15.67 -12.89 1.26
C LEU A 79 16.70 -13.03 2.40
N PHE A 80 16.25 -13.37 3.60
CA PHE A 80 17.03 -13.44 4.83
C PHE A 80 16.65 -14.68 5.67
N PRO A 81 17.06 -15.89 5.26
CA PRO A 81 16.64 -17.15 5.92
C PRO A 81 17.00 -17.26 7.41
N GLY A 82 18.01 -16.52 7.87
CA GLY A 82 18.44 -16.50 9.27
C GLY A 82 17.64 -15.58 10.20
N VAL A 83 16.64 -14.84 9.68
CA VAL A 83 15.83 -13.92 10.49
C VAL A 83 14.66 -14.69 11.11
N PRO A 84 14.52 -14.74 12.45
CA PRO A 84 13.40 -15.41 13.11
C PRO A 84 12.15 -14.52 13.07
N LEU A 85 11.49 -14.45 11.93
CA LEU A 85 10.22 -13.75 11.74
C LEU A 85 9.10 -14.76 11.50
N ASP A 86 8.09 -14.74 12.36
CA ASP A 86 6.85 -15.51 12.22
C ASP A 86 5.64 -14.57 12.03
N GLU A 87 4.50 -15.15 11.66
CA GLU A 87 3.26 -14.43 11.41
C GLU A 87 2.77 -13.70 12.66
N ASN A 88 2.95 -14.29 13.84
CA ASN A 88 2.55 -13.68 15.11
C ASN A 88 3.38 -12.44 15.46
N ARG A 89 4.68 -12.45 15.19
CA ARG A 89 5.55 -11.28 15.35
C ARG A 89 5.21 -10.20 14.31
N ALA A 90 4.96 -10.58 13.05
CA ALA A 90 4.53 -9.64 12.01
C ALA A 90 3.17 -9.00 12.35
N ALA A 91 2.20 -9.78 12.82
CA ALA A 91 0.88 -9.31 13.24
C ALA A 91 0.97 -8.34 14.43
N ARG A 92 1.71 -8.70 15.49
CA ARG A 92 1.92 -7.81 16.64
C ARG A 92 2.63 -6.52 16.27
N GLY A 93 3.65 -6.60 15.41
CA GLY A 93 4.37 -5.42 14.91
C GLY A 93 3.46 -4.50 14.11
N THR A 94 2.66 -5.05 13.20
CA THR A 94 1.69 -4.29 12.40
C THR A 94 0.62 -3.65 13.29
N GLY A 95 0.10 -4.37 14.28
CA GLY A 95 -0.89 -3.87 15.22
C GLY A 95 -0.35 -2.73 16.09
N LEU A 96 0.85 -2.90 16.66
CA LEU A 96 1.50 -1.85 17.47
C LEU A 96 1.78 -0.59 16.64
N MET A 97 2.30 -0.76 15.42
CA MET A 97 2.54 0.36 14.50
C MET A 97 1.24 1.15 14.24
N ASN A 98 0.13 0.46 13.95
CA ASN A 98 -1.15 1.11 13.68
C ASN A 98 -1.76 1.75 14.92
N LEU A 99 -1.60 1.15 16.11
CA LEU A 99 -2.10 1.73 17.35
C LEU A 99 -1.38 3.05 17.67
N LEU A 100 -0.05 3.07 17.53
CA LEU A 100 0.77 4.25 17.76
C LEU A 100 0.51 5.33 16.71
N ALA A 101 0.51 4.96 15.43
CA ALA A 101 0.34 5.92 14.35
C ALA A 101 -1.11 6.43 14.23
N GLY A 102 -2.10 5.57 14.44
CA GLY A 102 -3.51 5.96 14.48
C GLY A 102 -3.81 6.96 15.61
N GLY A 103 -3.10 6.87 16.74
CA GLY A 103 -3.17 7.86 17.82
C GLY A 103 -2.67 9.26 17.42
N LEU A 104 -1.88 9.35 16.34
CA LEU A 104 -1.43 10.62 15.74
C LEU A 104 -2.29 11.04 14.54
N GLY A 105 -3.37 10.32 14.24
CA GLY A 105 -4.23 10.56 13.08
C GLY A 105 -3.71 9.97 11.77
N ALA A 106 -2.72 9.07 11.81
CA ALA A 106 -2.23 8.43 10.61
C ALA A 106 -3.26 7.44 10.03
N PRO A 107 -3.36 7.32 8.69
CA PRO A 107 -4.18 6.29 8.07
C PRO A 107 -3.64 4.88 8.38
N PRO A 108 -4.45 3.82 8.19
CA PRO A 108 -3.99 2.44 8.36
C PRO A 108 -2.74 2.14 7.52
N MET A 109 -1.73 1.55 8.16
CA MET A 109 -0.44 1.19 7.58
C MET A 109 -0.19 -0.31 7.64
N CYS A 110 0.76 -0.79 6.84
CA CYS A 110 1.09 -2.21 6.78
C CYS A 110 2.58 -2.40 6.42
N PHE A 111 3.17 -3.56 6.74
CA PHE A 111 4.50 -3.88 6.25
C PHE A 111 4.44 -4.20 4.75
N GLY A 112 5.30 -3.55 3.96
CA GLY A 112 5.34 -3.73 2.51
C GLY A 112 6.41 -4.72 2.06
N ALA A 113 6.01 -5.94 1.68
CA ALA A 113 6.93 -6.94 1.11
C ALA A 113 7.62 -6.43 -0.18
N GLY A 114 6.84 -5.81 -1.08
CA GLY A 114 7.38 -5.21 -2.30
C GLY A 114 8.35 -4.05 -2.05
N GLY A 115 8.08 -3.23 -1.02
CA GLY A 115 8.98 -2.14 -0.62
C GLY A 115 10.32 -2.65 -0.09
N MET A 116 10.28 -3.70 0.73
CA MET A 116 11.48 -4.40 1.18
C MET A 116 12.26 -4.99 -0.01
N ALA A 117 11.57 -5.72 -0.90
CA ALA A 117 12.19 -6.32 -2.08
C ALA A 117 12.87 -5.28 -2.97
N ALA A 118 12.24 -4.10 -3.16
CA ALA A 118 12.83 -3.00 -3.91
C ALA A 118 14.10 -2.47 -3.25
N GLN A 119 14.11 -2.26 -1.93
CA GLN A 119 15.32 -1.82 -1.23
C GLN A 119 16.44 -2.87 -1.30
N VAL A 120 16.10 -4.15 -1.20
CA VAL A 120 17.07 -5.26 -1.34
C VAL A 120 17.61 -5.34 -2.77
N ALA A 121 16.78 -5.11 -3.78
CA ALA A 121 17.22 -5.01 -5.18
C ALA A 121 18.20 -3.84 -5.39
N CYS A 122 18.03 -2.74 -4.65
CA CYS A 122 18.97 -1.61 -4.61
C CYS A 122 20.21 -1.84 -3.73
N GLY A 123 20.44 -3.07 -3.24
CA GLY A 123 21.63 -3.43 -2.48
C GLY A 123 21.48 -3.33 -0.96
N ALA A 124 20.32 -2.97 -0.42
CA ALA A 124 20.10 -3.00 1.03
C ALA A 124 20.16 -4.44 1.56
N ARG A 125 20.82 -4.64 2.70
CA ARG A 125 20.95 -5.94 3.38
C ARG A 125 20.56 -5.90 4.85
N THR A 126 20.17 -4.72 5.35
CA THR A 126 19.83 -4.50 6.76
C THR A 126 18.62 -3.58 6.86
N GLY A 127 17.97 -3.57 8.03
CA GLY A 127 16.86 -2.64 8.34
C GLY A 127 17.26 -1.16 8.39
N ARG A 128 18.52 -0.79 8.11
CA ARG A 128 18.98 0.60 8.10
C ARG A 128 18.43 1.38 6.91
N ALA A 129 18.23 0.74 5.76
CA ALA A 129 17.69 1.38 4.57
C ALA A 129 16.24 1.91 4.78
N PRO A 130 15.28 1.13 5.33
CA PRO A 130 13.95 1.66 5.60
C PRO A 130 13.96 2.71 6.73
N ILE A 131 14.84 2.57 7.73
CA ILE A 131 15.00 3.61 8.77
C ILE A 131 15.47 4.93 8.15
N LEU A 132 16.52 4.90 7.32
CA LEU A 132 17.03 6.08 6.64
C LEU A 132 15.96 6.74 5.77
N LEU A 133 15.23 5.93 4.98
CA LEU A 133 14.14 6.43 4.15
C LEU A 133 13.05 7.10 5.02
N GLY A 134 12.62 6.44 6.10
CA GLY A 134 11.65 6.99 7.03
C GLY A 134 12.12 8.29 7.68
N SER A 135 13.38 8.36 8.11
CA SER A 135 13.98 9.56 8.68
C SER A 135 14.05 10.72 7.68
N VAL A 136 14.45 10.45 6.43
CA VAL A 136 14.46 11.46 5.37
C VAL A 136 13.05 11.98 5.07
N LEU A 137 12.07 11.09 4.96
CA LEU A 137 10.67 11.49 4.73
C LEU A 137 10.09 12.27 5.91
N LEU A 138 10.42 11.89 7.16
CA LEU A 138 10.01 12.61 8.36
C LEU A 138 10.59 14.04 8.38
N LEU A 139 11.89 14.18 8.10
CA LEU A 139 12.53 15.50 8.02
C LEU A 139 11.98 16.34 6.86
N ALA A 140 11.75 15.72 5.70
CA ALA A 140 11.13 16.39 4.56
C ALA A 140 9.70 16.87 4.90
N GLY A 141 8.90 16.06 5.59
CA GLY A 141 7.57 16.44 6.06
C GLY A 141 7.60 17.56 7.11
N LEU A 142 8.61 17.59 7.98
CA LEU A 142 8.73 18.62 9.00
C LEU A 142 9.23 19.96 8.46
N PHE A 143 10.18 19.98 7.51
CA PHE A 143 10.85 21.22 7.11
C PHE A 143 10.54 21.69 5.68
N VAL A 144 10.04 20.78 4.83
CA VAL A 144 9.97 20.95 3.38
C VAL A 144 8.58 20.51 2.84
N SER A 145 7.55 20.51 3.69
CA SER A 145 6.20 20.03 3.33
C SER A 145 5.54 20.82 2.22
N GLY A 146 5.75 22.14 2.18
CA GLY A 146 5.19 23.01 1.14
C GLY A 146 5.76 22.69 -0.25
N GLN A 147 7.08 22.55 -0.34
CA GLN A 147 7.76 22.17 -1.59
C GLN A 147 7.39 20.74 -1.99
N LEU A 148 7.30 19.81 -1.03
CA LEU A 148 6.85 18.44 -1.32
C LEU A 148 5.43 18.43 -1.87
N THR A 149 4.52 19.22 -1.28
CA THR A 149 3.14 19.36 -1.77
C THR A 149 3.11 19.93 -3.18
N ALA A 150 3.87 21.01 -3.45
CA ALA A 150 3.96 21.57 -4.80
C ALA A 150 4.54 20.57 -5.82
N LEU A 151 5.57 19.81 -5.44
CA LEU A 151 6.19 18.77 -6.28
C LEU A 151 5.20 17.65 -6.61
N LEU A 152 4.39 17.24 -5.64
CA LEU A 152 3.35 16.23 -5.84
C LEU A 152 2.19 16.78 -6.67
N SER A 153 1.83 18.05 -6.50
CA SER A 153 0.80 18.73 -7.30
C SER A 153 1.17 18.87 -8.78
N LEU A 154 2.47 18.89 -9.10
CA LEU A 154 2.92 18.85 -10.49
C LEU A 154 2.56 17.54 -11.19
N LEU A 155 2.34 16.43 -10.48
CA LEU A 155 2.00 15.17 -11.13
C LEU A 155 0.54 15.20 -11.61
N PRO A 156 0.29 15.14 -12.93
CA PRO A 156 -1.07 15.07 -13.44
C PRO A 156 -1.75 13.80 -12.94
N THR A 157 -3.04 13.89 -12.64
CA THR A 157 -3.87 12.74 -12.21
C THR A 157 -3.79 11.56 -13.18
N GLY A 158 -3.65 11.83 -14.48
CA GLY A 158 -3.45 10.79 -15.50
C GLY A 158 -2.17 9.96 -15.30
N THR A 159 -1.08 10.59 -14.86
CA THR A 159 0.17 9.88 -14.55
C THR A 159 0.00 8.98 -13.33
N LEU A 160 -0.64 9.48 -12.27
CA LEU A 160 -0.95 8.68 -11.09
C LEU A 160 -1.82 7.46 -11.45
N GLY A 161 -2.83 7.66 -12.31
CA GLY A 161 -3.66 6.58 -12.84
C GLY A 161 -2.86 5.55 -13.65
N ALA A 162 -1.96 6.00 -14.52
CA ALA A 162 -1.09 5.10 -15.29
C ALA A 162 -0.13 4.30 -14.41
N MET A 163 0.45 4.93 -13.39
CA MET A 163 1.29 4.25 -12.40
C MET A 163 0.47 3.20 -11.62
N LEU A 164 -0.73 3.55 -11.17
CA LEU A 164 -1.60 2.61 -10.46
C LEU A 164 -2.00 1.43 -11.36
N PHE A 165 -2.32 1.71 -12.62
CA PHE A 165 -2.65 0.67 -13.61
C PHE A 165 -1.47 -0.29 -13.82
N VAL A 166 -0.26 0.23 -14.05
CA VAL A 166 0.91 -0.64 -14.26
C VAL A 166 1.26 -1.42 -12.99
N ALA A 167 1.12 -0.82 -11.81
CA ALA A 167 1.32 -1.52 -10.54
C ALA A 167 0.30 -2.67 -10.40
N GLY A 168 -0.99 -2.41 -10.60
CA GLY A 168 -2.04 -3.43 -10.57
C GLY A 168 -1.83 -4.54 -11.60
N PHE A 169 -1.49 -4.17 -12.84
CA PHE A 169 -1.20 -5.12 -13.91
C PHE A 169 0.00 -6.02 -13.59
N SER A 170 1.04 -5.46 -12.96
CA SER A 170 2.21 -6.22 -12.51
C SER A 170 1.85 -7.27 -11.45
N LEU A 171 0.93 -6.94 -10.54
CA LEU A 171 0.40 -7.88 -9.55
C LEU A 171 -0.41 -8.99 -10.24
N THR A 172 -1.27 -8.64 -11.21
CA THR A 172 -2.09 -9.62 -11.94
C THR A 172 -1.24 -10.65 -12.68
N ILE A 173 -0.19 -10.22 -13.40
CA ILE A 173 0.72 -11.14 -14.11
C ILE A 173 1.37 -12.13 -13.14
N GLY A 174 1.80 -11.67 -11.96
CA GLY A 174 2.38 -12.54 -10.93
C GLY A 174 1.43 -13.66 -10.48
N THR A 175 0.12 -13.41 -10.50
CA THR A 175 -0.90 -14.40 -10.12
C THR A 175 -1.34 -15.31 -11.27
N ALA A 176 -1.18 -14.86 -12.52
CA ALA A 176 -1.62 -15.56 -13.73
C ALA A 176 -0.83 -16.86 -14.00
N GLY A 177 0.40 -16.96 -13.51
CA GLY A 177 1.25 -18.16 -13.64
C GLY A 177 0.94 -19.28 -12.64
N SER A 178 0.00 -19.10 -11.71
CA SER A 178 -0.32 -20.17 -10.74
C SER A 178 -1.10 -21.31 -11.40
N SER A 179 -0.65 -22.55 -11.18
CA SER A 179 -1.36 -23.78 -11.60
C SER A 179 -2.61 -24.00 -10.75
N ARG A 180 -3.59 -23.11 -10.89
CA ARG A 180 -4.91 -23.23 -10.25
C ARG A 180 -5.84 -24.05 -11.13
N ASP A 181 -6.62 -24.91 -10.49
CA ASP A 181 -7.75 -25.60 -11.10
C ASP A 181 -8.82 -24.62 -11.57
N LYS A 182 -9.71 -25.06 -12.48
CA LYS A 182 -10.76 -24.22 -13.07
C LYS A 182 -11.63 -23.55 -12.00
N GLU A 183 -12.02 -24.30 -10.97
CA GLU A 183 -12.83 -23.81 -9.85
C GLU A 183 -12.12 -22.69 -9.07
N ALA A 184 -10.84 -22.88 -8.72
CA ALA A 184 -10.04 -21.87 -8.02
C ALA A 184 -9.82 -20.59 -8.86
N ARG A 185 -9.74 -20.71 -10.20
CA ARG A 185 -9.72 -19.54 -11.10
C ARG A 185 -11.06 -18.83 -11.13
N ALA A 186 -12.17 -19.55 -11.12
CA ALA A 186 -13.50 -18.96 -11.06
C ALA A 186 -13.66 -18.12 -9.78
N VAL A 187 -13.32 -18.67 -8.61
CA VAL A 187 -13.34 -17.93 -7.33
C VAL A 187 -12.45 -16.70 -7.37
N LEU A 188 -11.24 -16.81 -7.91
CA LEU A 188 -10.32 -15.67 -8.02
C LEU A 188 -10.93 -14.55 -8.89
N LEU A 189 -11.46 -14.89 -10.07
CA LEU A 189 -11.98 -13.91 -11.02
C LEU A 189 -13.26 -13.26 -10.51
N THR A 190 -14.16 -14.01 -9.87
CA THR A 190 -15.37 -13.45 -9.24
C THR A 190 -15.02 -12.54 -8.08
N THR A 191 -14.10 -12.97 -7.20
CA THR A 191 -13.57 -12.14 -6.11
C THR A 191 -12.97 -10.84 -6.66
N ALA A 192 -12.16 -10.93 -7.72
CA ALA A 192 -11.53 -9.77 -8.34
C ALA A 192 -12.58 -8.82 -8.96
N ALA A 193 -13.59 -9.34 -9.66
CA ALA A 193 -14.65 -8.55 -10.28
C ALA A 193 -15.45 -7.76 -9.22
N GLU A 194 -15.88 -8.42 -8.15
CA GLU A 194 -16.59 -7.76 -7.04
C GLU A 194 -15.70 -6.74 -6.31
N SER A 195 -14.40 -7.03 -6.18
CA SER A 195 -13.45 -6.11 -5.55
C SER A 195 -13.27 -4.78 -6.29
N VAL A 196 -13.58 -4.73 -7.60
CA VAL A 196 -13.54 -3.47 -8.39
C VAL A 196 -14.55 -2.47 -7.85
N TRP A 197 -15.72 -2.94 -7.44
CA TRP A 197 -16.77 -2.11 -6.87
C TRP A 197 -16.55 -1.90 -5.37
N ASN A 198 -16.30 -2.98 -4.63
CA ASN A 198 -16.08 -2.92 -3.19
C ASN A 198 -15.18 -4.08 -2.73
N ALA A 199 -13.98 -3.76 -2.28
CA ALA A 199 -13.02 -4.74 -1.78
C ALA A 199 -13.55 -5.60 -0.61
N GLY A 200 -14.37 -5.02 0.28
CA GLY A 200 -14.99 -5.75 1.39
C GLY A 200 -16.00 -6.79 0.91
N VAL A 201 -16.86 -6.43 -0.06
CA VAL A 201 -17.79 -7.37 -0.69
C VAL A 201 -17.03 -8.47 -1.43
N GLY A 202 -16.00 -8.10 -2.20
CA GLY A 202 -15.16 -9.07 -2.92
C GLY A 202 -14.57 -10.12 -1.99
N VAL A 203 -14.03 -9.71 -0.83
CA VAL A 203 -13.52 -10.63 0.19
C VAL A 203 -14.62 -11.59 0.67
N VAL A 204 -15.79 -11.07 1.05
CA VAL A 204 -16.88 -11.91 1.57
C VAL A 204 -17.31 -12.93 0.53
N VAL A 205 -17.52 -12.50 -0.72
CA VAL A 205 -17.87 -13.37 -1.85
C VAL A 205 -16.80 -14.43 -2.06
N GLY A 206 -15.52 -14.06 -2.07
CA GLY A 206 -14.40 -14.98 -2.24
C GLY A 206 -14.31 -16.04 -1.14
N VAL A 207 -14.45 -15.64 0.12
CA VAL A 207 -14.44 -16.56 1.28
C VAL A 207 -15.61 -17.54 1.22
N VAL A 208 -16.81 -17.05 0.90
CA VAL A 208 -18.01 -17.90 0.80
C VAL A 208 -17.88 -18.90 -0.33
N LEU A 209 -17.43 -18.47 -1.51
CA LEU A 209 -17.25 -19.36 -2.67
C LEU A 209 -16.18 -20.44 -2.39
N GLU A 210 -15.04 -20.08 -1.79
CA GLU A 210 -14.00 -21.03 -1.39
C GLU A 210 -14.52 -22.03 -0.35
N ALA A 211 -15.30 -21.58 0.64
CA ALA A 211 -15.91 -22.46 1.64
C ALA A 211 -16.91 -23.45 1.02
N TRP A 212 -17.69 -23.02 0.03
CA TRP A 212 -18.64 -23.88 -0.69
C TRP A 212 -17.96 -24.93 -1.56
N LEU A 213 -16.86 -24.57 -2.24
CA LEU A 213 -16.05 -25.54 -2.99
C LEU A 213 -15.45 -26.60 -2.05
N ARG A 214 -14.87 -26.17 -0.91
CA ARG A 214 -14.27 -27.09 0.06
C ARG A 214 -15.27 -28.04 0.72
N SER A 215 -16.50 -27.59 0.92
CA SER A 215 -17.59 -28.41 1.49
C SER A 215 -18.22 -29.37 0.48
N LYS A 216 -17.76 -29.39 -0.79
CA LYS A 216 -18.31 -30.20 -1.89
C LYS A 216 -19.80 -29.92 -2.18
N LEU A 217 -20.34 -28.80 -1.69
CA LEU A 217 -21.73 -28.39 -1.90
C LEU A 217 -21.97 -27.84 -3.31
N LEU A 218 -20.92 -27.37 -3.97
CA LEU A 218 -20.92 -26.93 -5.37
C LEU A 218 -19.73 -27.55 -6.10
N ARG A 219 -19.98 -28.07 -7.30
CA ARG A 219 -18.96 -28.36 -8.32
C ARG A 219 -19.24 -27.41 -9.48
N ILE A 220 -18.25 -26.62 -9.89
CA ILE A 220 -18.38 -25.60 -10.95
C ILE A 220 -17.65 -26.07 -12.20
#